data_AF-A0A3D2WLL8-F1
#
_entry.id   AF-A0A3D2WLL8-F1
#
_cell.length_a   1.000
_cell.length_b   1.000
_cell.length_c   1.000
_cell.angle_alpha   90.00
_cell.angle_beta   90.00
_cell.angle_gamma   90.00
#
_symmetry.space_group_name_H-M   'P 1'
#
loop_
_entity.id
_entity.type
_entity.pdbx_description
1 polymer ?
#
loop_
_entity_poly.entity_id
_entity_poly.type
_entity_poly.pdbx_seq_one_letter_code
_entity_poly.pdbx_strand_id
1 'polypeptide(L)'
;MFLIDHLILLSAVLILIGVFASKLSARFGLPLLVLFLGIGMLAGEDGIGGIAFDNASAAHALGTIALIFILFDGGLQTQISSIKQVWKPASVL
;
A
#
# COMPACT_ATOMS: atom_id res chain seq x y z
N MET A 1 26.63 -8.92 9.66
CA MET A 1 25.58 -8.71 8.64
C MET A 1 25.54 -7.22 8.36
N PHE A 2 25.63 -6.78 7.10
CA PHE A 2 25.55 -5.36 6.77
C PHE A 2 24.08 -4.92 6.82
N LEU A 3 23.84 -3.62 7.02
CA LEU A 3 22.48 -3.03 7.07
C LEU A 3 21.67 -3.37 5.81
N ILE A 4 22.35 -3.42 4.66
CA ILE A 4 21.77 -3.77 3.36
C ILE A 4 21.16 -5.18 3.36
N ASP A 5 21.80 -6.15 4.00
CA ASP A 5 21.30 -7.53 4.04
C ASP A 5 19.96 -7.58 4.79
N HIS A 6 19.84 -6.82 5.88
CA HIS A 6 18.59 -6.72 6.65
C HIS A 6 17.48 -6.02 5.86
N LEU A 7 17.80 -4.94 5.14
CA LEU A 7 16.80 -4.24 4.32
C LEU A 7 16.30 -5.09 3.16
N ILE A 8 17.20 -5.84 2.50
CA ILE A 8 16.83 -6.77 1.43
C ILE A 8 15.93 -7.89 1.99
N LEU A 9 16.29 -8.48 3.13
CA LEU A 9 15.49 -9.52 3.78
C LEU A 9 14.09 -9.01 4.14
N LEU A 10 14.01 -7.85 4.78
CA LEU A 10 12.74 -7.22 5.15
C LEU A 10 11.86 -6.97 3.91
N SER A 11 12.44 -6.39 2.86
CA SER A 11 11.74 -6.08 1.62
C SER A 11 11.22 -7.36 0.94
N ALA A 12 12.05 -8.40 0.88
CA ALA A 12 11.68 -9.69 0.28
C ALA A 12 10.51 -10.33 1.04
N VAL A 13 10.55 -10.36 2.38
CA VAL A 13 9.47 -10.89 3.21
C VAL A 13 8.17 -10.10 3.02
N LEU A 14 8.26 -8.76 3.01
CA LEU A 14 7.09 -7.90 2.78
C LEU A 14 6.46 -8.14 1.41
N ILE A 15 7.26 -8.26 0.35
CA ILE A 15 6.76 -8.58 -1.00
C ILE A 15 6.09 -9.95 -1.01
N LEU A 16 6.70 -10.95 -0.36
CA LEU A 16 6.15 -12.30 -0.27
C LEU A 16 4.76 -12.30 0.40
N ILE A 17 4.64 -11.61 1.54
CA ILE A 17 3.36 -11.41 2.25
C ILE A 17 2.36 -10.71 1.33
N GLY A 18 2.78 -9.67 0.60
CA GLY A 18 1.92 -8.94 -0.34
C GLY A 18 1.36 -9.82 -1.46
N VAL A 19 2.18 -10.68 -2.06
CA VAL A 19 1.74 -11.63 -3.09
C VAL A 19 0.75 -12.66 -2.53
N PHE A 20 1.02 -13.19 -1.33
CA PHE A 20 0.09 -14.09 -0.66
C PHE A 20 -1.23 -13.40 -0.33
N ALA A 21 -1.18 -12.19 0.23
CA ALA A 21 -2.36 -11.39 0.56
C ALA A 21 -3.20 -11.07 -0.68
N SER A 22 -2.58 -10.78 -1.82
CA SER A 22 -3.27 -10.56 -3.11
C SER A 22 -4.07 -11.79 -3.56
N LYS A 23 -3.45 -12.99 -3.54
CA LYS A 23 -4.17 -14.23 -3.84
C LYS A 23 -5.26 -14.54 -2.82
N LEU A 24 -5.04 -14.21 -1.56
CA LEU A 24 -5.97 -14.45 -0.47
C LEU A 24 -7.21 -13.54 -0.58
N SER A 25 -7.01 -12.26 -0.90
CA SER A 25 -8.06 -11.28 -1.17
C SER A 25 -8.98 -11.77 -2.30
N ALA A 26 -8.41 -12.24 -3.41
CA ALA A 26 -9.17 -12.79 -4.52
C ALA A 26 -10.01 -14.02 -4.13
N ARG A 27 -9.56 -14.81 -3.15
CA ARG A 27 -10.26 -16.02 -2.69
C ARG A 27 -11.37 -15.73 -1.67
N PHE A 28 -11.17 -14.78 -0.76
CA PHE A 28 -12.15 -14.45 0.29
C PHE A 28 -13.12 -13.32 -0.11
N GLY A 29 -12.91 -12.65 -1.25
CA GLY A 29 -13.75 -11.54 -1.70
C GLY A 29 -13.62 -10.28 -0.84
N LEU A 30 -12.68 -10.26 0.11
CA LEU A 30 -12.39 -9.11 0.97
C LEU A 30 -11.53 -8.10 0.20
N PRO A 31 -11.80 -6.78 0.33
CA PRO A 31 -10.95 -5.76 -0.26
C PRO A 31 -9.52 -5.89 0.22
N LEU A 32 -8.55 -5.87 -0.70
CA LEU A 32 -7.12 -5.99 -0.38
C LEU A 32 -6.65 -4.97 0.67
N LEU A 33 -7.24 -3.77 0.67
CA LEU A 33 -7.03 -2.74 1.67
C LEU A 33 -7.28 -3.22 3.10
N VAL A 34 -8.34 -4.00 3.33
CA VAL A 34 -8.70 -4.52 4.67
C VAL A 34 -7.65 -5.52 5.16
N LEU A 35 -7.11 -6.34 4.25
CA LEU A 35 -6.03 -7.27 4.57
C LEU A 35 -4.75 -6.53 4.99
N PHE A 36 -4.32 -5.52 4.23
CA PHE A 36 -3.14 -4.72 4.60
C PHE A 36 -3.35 -3.95 5.91
N LEU A 37 -4.55 -3.41 6.14
CA LEU A 37 -4.89 -2.76 7.42
C LEU A 37 -4.77 -3.77 8.58
N GLY A 38 -5.33 -4.97 8.43
CA GLY A 38 -5.22 -6.02 9.45
C GLY A 38 -3.78 -6.42 9.74
N ILE A 39 -2.95 -6.60 8.71
CA ILE A 39 -1.52 -6.90 8.88
C ILE A 39 -0.82 -5.75 9.65
N GLY A 40 -1.09 -4.50 9.29
CA GLY A 40 -0.53 -3.32 9.97
C GLY A 40 -0.96 -3.23 11.44
N MET A 41 -2.23 -3.47 11.73
CA MET A 41 -2.74 -3.51 13.12
C MET A 41 -2.11 -4.63 13.94
N LEU A 42 -1.94 -5.82 13.35
CA LEU A 42 -1.26 -6.95 14.01
C LEU A 42 0.23 -6.68 14.24
N ALA A 43 0.87 -5.89 13.37
CA ALA A 43 2.27 -5.52 13.51
C ALA A 43 2.49 -4.38 14.53
N GLY A 44 1.51 -3.49 14.68
CA GLY A 44 1.58 -2.32 15.56
C GLY A 44 1.64 -2.65 17.05
N GLU A 45 1.67 -1.60 17.87
CA GLU A 45 1.85 -1.66 19.32
C GLU A 45 0.80 -2.52 20.04
N ASP A 46 -0.48 -2.36 19.68
CA ASP A 46 -1.59 -3.17 20.22
C ASP A 46 -1.67 -4.58 19.62
N GLY A 47 -0.85 -4.85 18.60
CA GLY A 47 -0.82 -6.12 17.88
C GLY A 47 0.19 -7.11 18.46
N ILE A 48 0.25 -8.30 17.85
CA ILE A 48 1.25 -9.34 18.19
C ILE A 48 2.69 -8.93 17.87
N GLY A 49 2.88 -7.95 16.99
CA GLY A 49 4.19 -7.45 16.57
C GLY A 49 4.83 -6.46 17.55
N GLY A 50 4.03 -5.76 18.37
CA GLY A 50 4.53 -4.83 19.38
C GLY A 50 5.38 -3.69 18.83
N ILE A 51 5.22 -3.32 17.56
CA ILE A 51 6.02 -2.27 16.93
C ILE A 51 5.48 -0.91 17.40
N ALA A 52 6.15 -0.32 18.39
CA ALA A 52 5.91 1.05 18.82
C ALA A 52 6.37 2.02 17.72
N PHE A 53 5.43 2.75 17.14
CA PHE A 53 5.70 3.70 16.06
C PHE A 53 5.02 5.04 16.36
N ASP A 54 5.82 6.01 16.80
CA ASP A 54 5.38 7.37 17.10
C ASP A 54 6.19 8.39 16.29
N ASN A 55 6.10 8.31 14.96
CA ASN A 55 6.78 9.25 14.06
C ASN A 55 5.88 9.67 12.89
N ALA A 56 5.12 10.74 13.11
CA ALA A 56 4.24 11.31 12.10
C ALA A 56 5.00 11.80 10.84
N SER A 57 6.22 12.31 10.99
CA SER A 57 7.02 12.79 9.84
C SER A 57 7.43 11.65 8.91
N ALA A 58 7.92 10.54 9.49
CA ALA A 58 8.27 9.34 8.75
C ALA A 58 7.02 8.71 8.09
N ALA A 59 5.89 8.67 8.80
CA ALA A 59 4.62 8.19 8.25
C ALA A 59 4.17 9.02 7.04
N HIS A 60 4.24 10.34 7.16
CA HIS A 60 3.88 11.27 6.09
C HIS A 60 4.81 11.10 4.88
N ALA A 61 6.11 10.98 5.09
CA ALA A 61 7.08 10.77 4.01
C ALA A 61 6.82 9.45 3.28
N LEU A 62 6.64 8.35 4.01
CA LEU A 62 6.32 7.03 3.44
C LEU A 62 4.98 7.04 2.69
N GLY A 63 3.94 7.63 3.29
CA GLY A 63 2.62 7.77 2.69
C GLY A 63 2.66 8.60 1.41
N THR A 64 3.44 9.68 1.39
CA THR A 64 3.62 10.52 0.20
C THR A 64 4.32 9.74 -0.93
N ILE A 65 5.41 9.04 -0.62
CA ILE A 65 6.13 8.21 -1.60
C ILE A 65 5.20 7.13 -2.17
N ALA A 66 4.45 6.43 -1.30
CA ALA A 66 3.47 5.44 -1.73
C ALA A 66 2.38 6.05 -2.62
N LEU A 67 1.83 7.20 -2.24
CA LEU A 67 0.80 7.90 -3.01
C LEU A 67 1.30 8.30 -4.40
N ILE A 68 2.55 8.78 -4.50
CA ILE A 68 3.18 9.09 -5.79
C ILE A 68 3.17 7.86 -6.69
N PHE A 69 3.62 6.69 -6.19
CA PHE A 69 3.63 5.46 -6.99
C PHE A 69 2.22 4.98 -7.35
N ILE A 70 1.26 5.03 -6.42
CA ILE A 70 -0.13 4.62 -6.65
C ILE A 70 -0.78 5.48 -7.73
N LEU A 71 -0.66 6.82 -7.63
CA LEU A 71 -1.24 7.74 -8.60
C LEU A 71 -0.53 7.67 -9.95
N PHE A 72 0.79 7.47 -9.95
CA PHE A 72 1.55 7.32 -11.17
C PHE A 72 1.15 6.05 -11.93
N ASP A 73 1.12 4.90 -11.27
CA ASP A 73 0.71 3.63 -11.88
C ASP A 73 -0.76 3.67 -12.34
N GLY A 74 -1.69 4.12 -11.49
CA GLY A 74 -3.10 4.27 -11.85
C GLY A 74 -3.33 5.27 -12.97
N GLY A 75 -2.57 6.37 -12.99
CA GLY A 75 -2.60 7.38 -14.04
C GLY A 75 -2.11 6.84 -15.39
N LEU A 76 -1.01 6.07 -15.40
CA LEU A 76 -0.47 5.44 -16.60
C LEU A 76 -1.39 4.36 -17.19
N GLN A 77 -2.11 3.62 -16.35
CA GLN A 77 -3.07 2.60 -16.80
C GLN A 77 -4.38 3.22 -17.32
N THR A 78 -4.67 4.48 -16.99
CA THR A 78 -5.91 5.15 -17.38
C THR A 78 -5.84 5.67 -18.82
N GLN A 79 -6.76 5.23 -19.67
CA GLN A 79 -6.85 5.72 -21.04
C GLN A 79 -7.35 7.18 -21.08
N ILE A 80 -6.66 8.03 -21.83
CA ILE A 80 -7.04 9.44 -22.03
C ILE A 80 -8.46 9.57 -22.62
N SER A 81 -8.90 8.59 -23.42
CA SER A 81 -10.27 8.53 -23.96
C SER A 81 -11.33 8.43 -22.85
N SER A 82 -11.09 7.59 -21.84
CA SER A 82 -11.98 7.45 -20.67
C SER A 82 -12.08 8.76 -19.90
N ILE A 83 -10.95 9.45 -19.69
CA ILE A 83 -10.93 10.76 -19.00
C ILE A 83 -11.77 11.79 -19.79
N LYS A 84 -11.59 11.87 -21.11
CA LYS A 84 -12.35 12.78 -21.98
C LYS A 84 -13.86 12.53 -21.97
N GLN A 85 -14.31 11.34 -21.62
CA GLN A 85 -15.74 11.01 -21.54
C GLN A 85 -16.40 11.56 -20.27
N VAL A 86 -15.66 11.66 -19.16
CA VAL A 86 -16.21 12.00 -17.83
C VAL A 86 -15.65 13.29 -17.22
N TRP A 87 -14.76 14.02 -17.90
CA TRP A 87 -14.17 15.24 -17.34
C TRP A 87 -15.19 16.35 -17.01
N LYS A 88 -16.26 16.50 -17.80
CA LYS A 88 -17.31 17.51 -17.56
C LYS A 88 -18.03 17.29 -16.22
N PRO A 89 -18.66 16.12 -15.96
CA PRO A 89 -19.28 15.89 -14.66
C PRO A 89 -18.25 15.87 -13.51
N ALA A 90 -17.03 15.37 -13.75
CA ALA A 90 -15.98 15.34 -12.73
C ALA A 90 -15.52 16.74 -12.31
N SER A 91 -15.58 17.75 -13.18
CA SER A 91 -15.17 19.12 -12.87
C SER A 91 -16.22 19.94 -12.11
N VAL A 92 -17.45 19.44 -12.02
CA VAL A 92 -18.59 20.14 -11.36
C VAL A 92 -18.88 19.55 -9.97
N LEU A 93 -18.29 18.39 -9.64
CA LEU A 93 -18.25 17.76 -8.31
C LEU A 93 -17.16 18.38 -7.44
#